data_AF-A0A2M7Q1W8-F1
#
_entry.id   AF-A0A2M7Q1W8-F1
#
_cell.length_a   1.000
_cell.length_b   1.000
_cell.length_c   1.000
_cell.angle_alpha   90.00
_cell.angle_beta   90.00
_cell.angle_gamma   90.00
#
_symmetry.space_group_name_H-M   'P 1'
#
loop_
_entity.id
_entity.type
_entity.pdbx_description
1 polymer ?
#
loop_
_entity_poly.entity_id
_entity_poly.type
_entity_poly.pdbx_seq_one_letter_code
_entity_poly.pdbx_strand_id
1 'polypeptide(L)' 'MDLIVDKAGVLTPVEIKSGQTVSDDWFKGLERWLKLVGEKGASPTLIYGGEESYTHRGVDVLSWRQCTK' A
#
# COMPACT_ATOMS: atom_id res chain seq x y z
N MET A 1 2.59 -9.15 0.78
CA MET A 1 2.18 -8.57 -0.52
C MET A 1 0.98 -9.33 -0.94
N ASP A 2 -0.17 -8.67 -0.94
CA ASP A 2 -1.44 -9.31 -1.25
C ASP A 2 -1.78 -9.16 -2.74
N LEU A 3 -1.48 -8.00 -3.35
CA LEU A 3 -1.66 -7.75 -4.78
C LEU A 3 -0.48 -6.95 -5.35
N ILE A 4 -0.25 -7.10 -6.65
CA ILE A 4 0.59 -6.20 -7.46
C ILE A 4 -0.26 -5.67 -8.60
N VAL A 5 -0.34 -4.36 -8.74
CA VAL A 5 -1.02 -3.70 -9.85
C VAL A 5 0.02 -3.32 -10.90
N ASP A 6 -0.11 -3.86 -12.11
CA ASP A 6 0.68 -3.44 -13.26
C ASP A 6 -0.08 -2.38 -14.05
N LYS A 7 0.54 -1.21 -14.20
CA LYS A 7 0.09 -0.16 -15.12
C LYS A 7 1.23 0.21 -16.05
N ALA A 8 1.15 -0.26 -17.30
CA ALA A 8 2.14 0.02 -18.34
C ALA A 8 3.59 -0.31 -17.91
N GLY A 9 3.78 -1.41 -17.18
CA GLY A 9 5.08 -1.86 -16.68
C GLY A 9 5.52 -1.22 -15.36
N VAL A 10 4.71 -0.31 -14.81
CA VAL A 10 4.91 0.23 -13.45
C VAL A 10 4.19 -0.68 -12.47
N LEU A 11 4.96 -1.31 -11.59
CA LEU A 11 4.45 -2.25 -10.59
C LEU A 11 4.19 -1.52 -9.26
N THR A 12 2.92 -1.47 -8.86
CA THR A 12 2.49 -0.94 -7.56
C THR A 12 2.21 -2.10 -6.60
N PRO A 13 2.95 -2.22 -5.48
CA PRO A 13 2.61 -3.20 -4.46
C PRO A 13 1.42 -2.73 -3.63
N VAL A 14 0.48 -3.64 -3.35
CA VAL A 14 -0.65 -3.40 -2.47
C VAL A 14 -0.67 -4.44 -1.35
N GLU A 15 -0.76 -3.96 -0.12
CA GLU A 15 -1.01 -4.77 1.07
C GLU A 15 -2.41 -4.44 1.61
N ILE A 16 -3.15 -5.44 2.06
CA ILE A 16 -4.51 -5.31 2.59
C ILE A 16 -4.53 -5.81 4.04
N LYS A 17 -5.09 -5.01 4.94
CA LYS A 17 -5.23 -5.35 6.36
C LYS A 17 -6.66 -5.09 6.83
N SER A 18 -7.27 -6.02 7.54
CA SER A 18 -8.64 -5.86 8.05
C SER A 18 -8.72 -4.99 9.33
N GLY A 19 -7.59 -4.70 9.97
CA GLY A 19 -7.56 -3.89 11.19
C GLY A 19 -7.89 -2.41 10.94
N GLN A 20 -8.53 -1.78 11.93
CA GLN A 20 -8.95 -0.37 11.85
C GLN A 20 -7.85 0.63 12.24
N THR A 21 -6.88 0.22 13.05
CA THR A 21 -5.77 1.07 13.47
C THR A 21 -4.49 0.62 12.76
N VAL A 22 -3.85 1.53 12.06
CA VAL A 22 -2.61 1.24 11.34
C VAL A 22 -1.47 0.98 12.33
N SER A 23 -0.72 -0.10 12.06
CA SER A 23 0.49 -0.47 12.80
C SER A 23 1.72 -0.29 11.90
N ASP A 24 2.81 0.23 12.47
CA ASP A 24 4.11 0.36 11.78
C ASP A 24 4.59 -0.96 11.16
N ASP A 25 4.22 -2.09 11.74
CA ASP A 25 4.61 -3.42 11.24
C ASP A 25 3.97 -3.77 9.89
N TRP A 26 2.86 -3.14 9.53
CA TRP A 26 2.19 -3.39 8.25
C TRP A 26 2.97 -2.85 7.05
N PHE A 27 3.86 -1.89 7.27
CA PHE A 27 4.69 -1.29 6.22
C PHE A 27 5.92 -2.12 5.87
N LYS A 28 6.36 -3.04 6.75
CA LYS A 28 7.60 -3.83 6.55
C LYS A 28 7.66 -4.56 5.21
N GLY A 29 6.53 -5.11 4.77
CA GLY A 29 6.42 -5.77 3.47
C GLY A 29 6.61 -4.79 2.30
N LEU A 30 5.95 -3.64 2.37
CA LEU A 30 6.00 -2.60 1.34
C LEU A 30 7.40 -1.98 1.25
N GLU A 31 8.01 -1.69 2.40
CA GLU A 31 9.39 -1.20 2.49
C GLU A 31 10.39 -2.20 1.89
N ARG A 32 10.21 -3.49 2.18
CA ARG A 32 11.05 -4.55 1.58
C ARG A 32 10.87 -4.60 0.07
N TRP A 33 9.64 -4.48 -0.42
CA TRP A 33 9.37 -4.46 -1.86
C TRP A 33 10.06 -3.27 -2.53
N LEU A 34 9.89 -2.06 -2.00
CA LEU A 34 10.52 -0.85 -2.54
C LEU A 34 12.04 -0.98 -2.65
N LYS A 35 12.69 -1.59 -1.66
CA LYS A 35 14.14 -1.88 -1.69
C LYS A 35 14.54 -2.83 -2.83
N LEU A 36 13.65 -3.71 -3.28
CA LEU A 36 13.93 -4.67 -4.36
C LEU A 36 13.73 -4.07 -5.76
N VAL A 37 12.67 -3.28 -5.96
CA VAL A 37 12.37 -2.67 -7.28
C VAL A 37 13.15 -1.37 -7.54
N GLY A 38 13.67 -0.72 -6.50
CA GLY A 38 14.40 0.54 -6.64
C GLY A 38 13.53 1.65 -7.25
N GLU A 39 14.12 2.52 -8.06
CA GLU A 39 13.45 3.68 -8.68
C GLU A 39 12.35 3.33 -9.70
N LYS A 40 12.17 2.04 -10.03
CA LYS A 40 11.12 1.56 -10.93
C LYS A 40 9.78 1.29 -10.24
N GLY A 41 9.73 1.37 -8.91
CA GLY A 41 8.51 1.14 -8.13
C GLY A 41 7.60 2.35 -8.09
N ALA A 42 6.30 2.15 -8.29
CA ALA A 42 5.29 3.17 -7.99
C ALA A 42 5.05 3.32 -6.47
N SER A 43 4.27 4.34 -6.10
CA SER A 43 3.79 4.57 -4.74
C SER A 43 3.15 3.30 -4.17
N PRO A 44 3.68 2.71 -3.09
CA PRO A 44 3.10 1.53 -2.47
C PRO A 44 1.76 1.88 -1.81
N THR A 45 0.83 0.94 -1.77
CA THR A 45 -0.50 1.14 -1.20
C THR A 45 -0.77 0.17 -0.05
N LEU A 46 -1.33 0.68 1.03
CA LEU A 46 -1.86 -0.09 2.15
C LEU A 46 -3.36 0.16 2.24
N ILE A 47 -4.18 -0.84 1.95
CA ILE A 47 -5.63 -0.77 2.17
C ILE A 47 -5.93 -1.29 3.58
N TYR A 48 -6.69 -0.54 4.36
CA TYR A 48 -7.01 -0.93 5.73
C TYR A 48 -8.47 -0.71 6.14
N GLY A 49 -8.84 -1.25 7.29
CA GLY A 49 -10.20 -1.26 7.82
C GLY A 49 -10.69 0.06 8.43
N GLY A 50 -9.83 1.08 8.55
CA GLY A 50 -10.19 2.37 9.13
C GLY A 50 -10.90 3.31 8.17
N GLU A 51 -11.14 4.55 8.60
CA GLU A 51 -12.02 5.49 7.90
C GLU A 51 -11.27 6.53 7.07
N GLU A 52 -10.08 6.93 7.52
CA GLU A 52 -9.32 7.99 6.88
C GLU A 52 -8.32 7.42 5.88
N SER A 53 -8.13 8.11 4.76
CA SER A 53 -7.04 7.86 3.84
C SER A 53 -6.02 8.99 3.93
N TYR A 54 -4.74 8.63 3.90
CA TYR A 54 -3.63 9.56 4.08
C TYR A 54 -2.34 8.97 3.52
N THR A 55 -1.32 9.80 3.34
CA THR A 55 0.02 9.33 2.98
C THR A 55 0.87 9.21 4.25
N HIS A 56 1.53 8.06 4.42
CA HIS A 56 2.43 7.81 5.54
C HIS A 56 3.76 7.28 5.02
N ARG A 57 4.86 8.01 5.27
CA ARG A 57 6.22 7.63 4.81
C ARG A 57 6.29 7.30 3.30
N GLY A 58 5.51 8.02 2.48
CA GLY A 58 5.42 7.79 1.04
C GLY A 58 4.57 6.58 0.62
N VAL A 59 3.86 5.95 1.57
CA VAL A 59 2.87 4.90 1.31
C VAL A 59 1.48 5.51 1.33
N ASP A 60 0.68 5.20 0.33
CA ASP A 60 -0.73 5.58 0.28
C ASP A 60 -1.54 4.63 1.17
N VAL A 61 -1.98 5.13 2.33
CA VAL A 61 -2.86 4.40 3.23
C VAL A 61 -4.29 4.73 2.84
N LEU A 62 -5.01 3.73 2.33
CA LEU A 62 -6.37 3.91 1.82
C LEU A 62 -7.37 3.18 2.72
N SER A 63 -8.38 3.91 3.19
CA SER A 63 -9.57 3.30 3.76
C SER A 63 -10.26 2.44 2.69
N TRP A 64 -10.61 1.20 3.05
CA TRP A 64 -11.38 0.31 2.18
C TRP A 64 -12.69 0.95 1.68
N ARG A 65 -13.26 1.90 2.44
CA ARG A 65 -14.50 2.60 2.08
C ARG A 65 -14.34 3.50 0.86
N GLN A 66 -13.12 3.95 0.57
CA GLN A 66 -12.82 4.77 -0.60
C GLN A 66 -12.48 3.92 -1.84
N CYS A 67 -12.31 2.61 -1.69
CA CYS A 67 -12.12 1.68 -2.80
C CYS A 67 -13.47 1.28 -3.43
N THR A 68 -14.24 2.26 -3.89
CA THR A 68 -15.52 2.03 -4.56
C THR A 68 -15.34 1.73 -6.05
N LYS A 69 -16.31 1.06 -6.66
CA LYS A 69 -16.40 0.84 -8.12
C LYS A 69 -16.72 2.12 -8.88
#